data_AF-A0A8J6S926-F1
#
_entry.id   AF-A0A8J6S926-F1
#
_cell.length_a   1.000
_cell.length_b   1.000
_cell.length_c   1.000
_cell.angle_alpha   90.00
_cell.angle_beta   90.00
_cell.angle_gamma   90.00
#
_symmetry.space_group_name_H-M   'P 1'
#
loop_
_entity.id
_entity.type
_entity.pdbx_description
1 polymer ?
#
loop_
_entity_poly.entity_id
_entity_poly.type
_entity_poly.pdbx_seq_one_letter_code
_entity_poly.pdbx_strand_id
1 'polypeptide(L)'
;MISGRFGDIGELFFEIELIAADGEPIQVEALLDTGFTSGWLAINTQDIDALGWSLLEPRQAMQTAQGEKFFDFYTGKVRLDGEEFTIPVVSGEELPEMLIGLQWLKTRRMVVDFPLGVLNLG
;
A
#
# COMPACT_ATOMS: atom_id res chain seq x y z
N MET A 1 3.87 -16.42 -2.53
CA MET A 1 4.18 -15.56 -1.39
C MET A 1 5.29 -14.64 -1.85
N ILE A 2 5.15 -13.32 -1.67
CA ILE A 2 6.20 -12.37 -2.06
C ILE A 2 7.23 -12.23 -0.95
N SER A 3 8.49 -12.10 -1.33
CA SER A 3 9.59 -11.81 -0.41
C SER A 3 9.81 -10.30 -0.30
N GLY A 4 10.10 -9.84 0.90
CA GLY A 4 10.39 -8.45 1.19
C GLY A 4 11.86 -8.21 1.51
N ARG A 5 12.17 -6.95 1.78
CA ARG A 5 13.48 -6.45 2.19
C ARG A 5 13.37 -5.74 3.54
N PHE A 6 14.35 -5.95 4.41
CA PHE A 6 14.52 -5.11 5.60
C PHE A 6 15.23 -3.80 5.22
N GLY A 7 14.69 -2.67 5.66
CA GLY A 7 15.35 -1.36 5.58
C GLY A 7 16.45 -1.20 6.65
N ASP A 8 17.13 -0.05 6.62
CA ASP A 8 18.31 0.21 7.45
C ASP A 8 17.97 0.25 8.96
N ILE A 9 16.73 0.60 9.30
CA ILE A 9 16.24 0.64 10.67
C ILE A 9 15.18 -0.44 10.97
N GLY A 10 15.11 -1.47 10.12
CA GLY A 10 14.17 -2.59 10.28
C GLY A 10 12.80 -2.36 9.66
N GLU A 11 12.67 -1.39 8.76
CA GLU A 11 11.48 -1.20 7.93
C GLU A 11 11.20 -2.45 7.09
N LEU A 12 9.92 -2.69 6.79
CA LEU A 12 9.47 -3.89 6.08
C LEU A 12 9.00 -3.50 4.69
N PHE A 13 9.87 -3.62 3.70
CA PHE A 13 9.57 -3.25 2.31
C PHE A 13 9.14 -4.47 1.49
N PHE A 14 8.18 -4.26 0.61
CA PHE A 14 7.74 -5.25 -0.37
C PHE A 14 7.67 -4.62 -1.76
N GLU A 15 8.15 -5.33 -2.77
CA GLU A 15 7.88 -4.99 -4.16
C GLU A 15 6.47 -5.48 -4.53
N ILE A 16 5.66 -4.57 -5.04
CA ILE A 16 4.30 -4.83 -5.49
C ILE A 16 4.13 -4.26 -6.90
N GLU A 17 3.15 -4.77 -7.64
CA GLU A 17 2.79 -4.19 -8.94
C GLU A 17 1.51 -3.39 -8.82
N LEU A 18 1.53 -2.15 -9.28
CA LEU A 18 0.33 -1.36 -9.52
C LEU A 18 -0.07 -1.51 -10.97
N ILE A 19 -1.36 -1.58 -11.26
CA ILE A 19 -1.87 -1.66 -12.63
C ILE A 19 -2.54 -0.33 -12.94
N ALA A 20 -1.93 0.46 -13.83
CA ALA A 20 -2.47 1.73 -14.29
C ALA A 20 -3.82 1.55 -15.01
N ALA A 21 -4.56 2.64 -15.20
CA ALA A 21 -5.89 2.60 -15.82
C ALA A 21 -5.88 2.13 -17.28
N ASP A 22 -4.75 2.29 -17.98
CA ASP A 22 -4.51 1.76 -19.33
C ASP A 22 -4.07 0.29 -19.34
N GLY A 23 -3.87 -0.31 -18.17
CA GLY A 23 -3.47 -1.70 -17.98
C GLY A 23 -1.96 -1.92 -17.86
N GLU A 24 -1.14 -0.88 -17.91
CA GLU A 24 0.32 -1.01 -17.74
C GLU A 24 0.67 -1.41 -16.28
N PRO A 25 1.43 -2.50 -16.08
CA PRO A 25 1.94 -2.86 -14.76
C PRO A 25 3.19 -2.04 -14.42
N ILE A 26 3.22 -1.46 -13.23
CA ILE A 26 4.31 -0.66 -12.69
C ILE A 26 4.77 -1.31 -11.38
N GLN A 27 6.01 -1.77 -11.33
CA GLN A 27 6.63 -2.27 -10.10
C GLN A 27 7.06 -1.11 -9.20
N VAL A 28 6.68 -1.18 -7.93
CA VAL A 28 7.01 -0.19 -6.91
C VAL A 28 7.40 -0.89 -5.61
N GLU A 29 8.31 -0.26 -4.85
CA GLU A 29 8.60 -0.68 -3.48
C GLU A 29 7.67 0.07 -2.53
N ALA A 30 7.02 -0.66 -1.61
CA ALA A 30 6.10 -0.10 -0.64
C ALA A 30 6.46 -0.56 0.78
N LEU A 31 6.32 0.35 1.74
CA LEU A 31 6.55 0.13 3.15
C LEU A 31 5.30 -0.48 3.79
N LEU A 32 5.43 -1.61 4.47
CA LEU A 32 4.36 -2.11 5.31
C LEU A 32 4.27 -1.29 6.60
N ASP A 33 3.14 -0.60 6.78
CA ASP A 33 2.84 0.15 7.99
C ASP A 33 1.74 -0.53 8.81
N THR A 34 2.13 -1.15 9.92
CA THR A 34 1.18 -1.76 10.86
C THR A 34 0.32 -0.75 11.62
N GLY A 35 0.70 0.53 11.66
CA GLY A 35 -0.11 1.62 12.18
C GLY A 35 -1.26 2.00 11.23
N PHE A 36 -1.16 1.67 9.95
CA PHE A 36 -2.20 1.89 8.95
C PHE A 36 -3.28 0.80 9.01
N THR A 37 -4.08 0.88 10.07
CA THR A 37 -5.02 -0.18 10.46
C THR A 37 -6.27 -0.29 9.58
N SER A 38 -6.73 0.81 8.98
CA SER A 38 -8.01 0.87 8.26
C SER A 38 -7.91 0.79 6.75
N GLY A 39 -6.72 1.00 6.16
CA GLY A 39 -6.53 1.00 4.71
C GLY A 39 -5.72 -0.17 4.17
N TRP A 40 -5.77 -0.31 2.85
CA TRP A 40 -5.07 -1.35 2.11
C TRP A 40 -3.76 -0.82 1.53
N LEU A 41 -3.84 0.36 0.90
CA LEU A 41 -2.71 1.04 0.26
C LEU A 41 -2.88 2.55 0.43
N ALA A 42 -1.79 3.26 0.69
CA ALA A 42 -1.73 4.72 0.61
C ALA A 42 -0.65 5.11 -0.41
N ILE A 43 -0.99 6.04 -1.30
CA ILE A 43 -0.11 6.51 -2.38
C ILE A 43 -0.11 8.03 -2.40
N ASN A 44 0.99 8.64 -2.86
CA ASN A 44 1.01 10.06 -3.14
C ASN A 44 -0.04 10.44 -4.20
N THR A 45 -0.76 11.55 -3.99
CA THR A 45 -1.79 12.00 -4.94
C THR A 45 -1.24 12.19 -6.37
N GLN A 46 0.00 12.65 -6.52
CA GLN A 46 0.62 12.84 -7.84
C GLN A 46 0.80 11.52 -8.60
N ASP A 47 1.13 10.43 -7.89
CA ASP A 47 1.28 9.12 -8.51
C ASP A 47 -0.08 8.53 -8.89
N ILE A 48 -1.13 8.78 -8.09
CA ILE A 48 -2.50 8.39 -8.41
C ILE A 48 -2.97 9.06 -9.70
N ASP A 49 -2.68 10.35 -9.86
CA ASP A 49 -3.00 11.10 -11.09
C ASP A 49 -2.28 10.49 -12.31
N ALA A 50 -1.02 10.10 -12.15
CA ALA A 50 -0.25 9.42 -13.20
C ALA A 50 -0.78 8.02 -13.53
N LEU A 51 -1.25 7.27 -12.53
CA LEU A 51 -1.88 5.95 -12.69
C LEU A 51 -3.26 6.03 -13.35
N GLY A 52 -3.89 7.20 -13.36
CA GLY A 52 -5.20 7.44 -13.96
C GLY A 52 -6.35 6.73 -13.23
N TRP A 53 -6.17 6.37 -11.95
CA TRP A 53 -7.19 5.67 -11.19
C TRP A 53 -8.40 6.55 -10.90
N SER A 54 -9.59 5.93 -10.89
CA SER A 54 -10.84 6.65 -10.67
C SER A 54 -11.07 6.93 -9.19
N LEU A 55 -11.46 8.17 -8.87
CA LEU A 55 -11.95 8.54 -7.56
C LEU A 55 -13.15 7.66 -7.17
N LEU A 56 -13.05 7.01 -6.01
CA LEU A 56 -14.09 6.18 -5.42
C LEU A 56 -14.95 7.01 -4.46
N GLU A 57 -14.32 7.64 -3.46
CA GLU A 57 -14.99 8.41 -2.42
C GLU A 57 -14.13 9.63 -2.04
N PRO A 58 -14.64 10.86 -2.19
CA PRO A 58 -13.91 12.05 -1.75
C PRO A 58 -14.07 12.30 -0.25
N ARG A 59 -13.04 12.92 0.34
CA ARG A 59 -13.06 13.56 1.67
C ARG A 59 -13.62 12.67 2.78
N GLN A 60 -13.12 11.46 2.88
CA GLN A 60 -13.39 10.56 4.00
C GLN A 60 -12.54 10.96 5.22
N ALA A 61 -13.19 11.10 6.37
CA ALA A 61 -12.50 11.40 7.63
C ALA A 61 -11.74 10.16 8.12
N MET A 62 -10.46 10.35 8.47
CA MET A 62 -9.62 9.31 9.06
C MET A 62 -8.86 9.88 10.25
N GLN A 63 -8.74 9.07 11.30
CA GLN A 63 -7.91 9.40 12.45
C GLN A 63 -6.44 9.13 12.11
N THR A 64 -5.61 10.17 12.20
CA THR A 64 -4.17 10.10 12.02
C THR A 64 -3.43 10.45 13.31
N ALA A 65 -2.11 10.31 13.32
CA ALA A 65 -1.26 10.78 14.42
C ALA A 65 -1.37 12.31 14.64
N GLN A 66 -1.77 13.08 13.62
CA GLN A 66 -1.94 14.53 13.69
C GLN A 66 -3.40 14.95 13.98
N GLY A 67 -4.26 14.00 14.34
CA GLY A 67 -5.70 14.23 14.50
C GLY A 67 -6.52 13.73 13.31
N GLU A 68 -7.79 14.13 13.27
CA GLU A 68 -8.68 13.83 12.16
C GLU A 68 -8.26 14.62 10.92
N LYS A 69 -8.15 13.92 9.79
CA LYS A 69 -7.90 14.50 8.47
C LYS A 69 -8.86 13.90 7.44
N PHE A 70 -9.03 14.60 6.33
CA PHE A 70 -9.84 14.14 5.22
C PHE A 70 -8.94 13.65 4.09
N PHE A 71 -9.29 12.49 3.53
CA PHE A 71 -8.57 11.88 2.43
C PHE A 71 -9.52 11.47 1.33
N ASP A 72 -9.02 11.50 0.10
CA ASP A 72 -9.73 10.95 -1.04
C ASP A 72 -9.33 9.47 -1.22
N PHE A 73 -10.31 8.67 -1.62
CA PHE A 73 -10.17 7.26 -1.87
C PHE A 73 -10.34 6.99 -3.36
N TYR A 74 -9.48 6.15 -3.91
CA TYR A 74 -9.47 5.78 -5.32
C TYR A 74 -9.66 4.29 -5.48
N THR A 75 -10.17 3.87 -6.64
CA THR A 75 -10.24 2.45 -7.00
C THR A 75 -8.92 2.04 -7.64
N GLY A 76 -8.02 1.46 -6.83
CA GLY A 76 -6.72 1.00 -7.29
C GLY A 76 -6.72 -0.46 -7.72
N LYS A 77 -5.82 -0.80 -8.63
CA LYS A 77 -5.53 -2.18 -9.03
C LYS A 77 -4.11 -2.55 -8.67
N VAL A 78 -3.95 -3.63 -7.91
CA VAL A 78 -2.65 -4.10 -7.41
C VAL A 78 -2.50 -5.57 -7.73
N ARG A 79 -1.30 -6.01 -8.12
CA ARG A 79 -0.96 -7.42 -8.21
C ARG A 79 0.02 -7.78 -7.10
N LEU A 80 -0.36 -8.77 -6.29
CA LEU A 80 0.48 -9.35 -5.23
C LEU A 80 0.59 -10.85 -5.49
N ASP A 81 1.81 -11.36 -5.57
CA ASP A 81 2.07 -12.80 -5.80
C ASP A 81 1.40 -13.33 -7.08
N GLY A 82 1.33 -12.50 -8.13
CA GLY A 82 0.67 -12.85 -9.39
C GLY A 82 -0.86 -12.76 -9.36
N GLU A 83 -1.49 -12.50 -8.21
CA GLU A 83 -2.94 -12.32 -8.08
C GLU A 83 -3.32 -10.84 -8.10
N GLU A 84 -4.33 -10.48 -8.91
CA GLU A 84 -4.80 -9.10 -9.05
C GLU A 84 -5.95 -8.78 -8.11
N PHE A 85 -5.91 -7.60 -7.51
CA PHE A 85 -6.89 -7.07 -6.59
C PHE A 85 -7.37 -5.71 -7.04
N THR A 86 -8.66 -5.47 -6.93
CA THR A 86 -9.22 -4.12 -6.94
C THR A 86 -9.53 -3.71 -5.50
N ILE A 87 -8.88 -2.66 -5.03
CA ILE A 87 -8.94 -2.22 -3.62
C ILE A 87 -9.18 -0.71 -3.50
N PRO A 88 -9.71 -0.24 -2.37
CA PRO A 88 -9.69 1.18 -2.05
C PRO A 88 -8.27 1.63 -1.68
N VAL A 89 -7.81 2.71 -2.31
CA VAL A 89 -6.49 3.31 -2.10
C VAL A 89 -6.65 4.73 -1.56
N VAL A 90 -5.93 5.05 -0.49
CA VAL A 90 -5.93 6.38 0.14
C VAL A 90 -4.91 7.28 -0.55
N SER A 91 -5.30 8.50 -0.95
CA SER A 91 -4.36 9.49 -1.48
C SER A 91 -3.79 10.36 -0.35
N GLY A 92 -2.47 10.61 -0.33
CA GLY A 92 -1.83 11.54 0.61
C GLY A 92 -0.92 12.55 -0.09
N GLU A 93 -1.00 13.84 0.27
CA GLU A 93 -0.20 14.91 -0.39
C GLU A 93 1.28 14.95 0.05
N GLU A 94 1.62 14.32 1.18
CA GLU A 94 2.97 14.33 1.77
C GLU A 94 3.41 12.92 2.17
N LEU A 95 3.15 11.95 1.29
CA LEU A 95 3.51 10.56 1.53
C LEU A 95 4.88 10.25 0.89
N PRO A 96 5.97 10.12 1.67
CA PRO A 96 7.31 9.86 1.10
C PRO A 96 7.47 8.44 0.58
N GLU A 97 6.90 7.45 1.27
CA GLU A 97 6.83 6.06 0.82
C GLU A 97 5.39 5.62 0.60
N MET A 98 5.16 4.79 -0.42
CA MET A 98 3.90 4.08 -0.56
C MET A 98 3.68 3.14 0.63
N LEU A 99 2.49 3.15 1.23
CA LEU A 99 2.22 2.34 2.42
C LEU A 99 1.29 1.18 2.13
N ILE A 100 1.69 -0.04 2.50
CA ILE A 100 0.82 -1.22 2.58
C ILE A 100 0.23 -1.26 3.99
N GLY A 101 -1.10 -1.28 4.09
CA GLY A 101 -1.81 -1.30 5.36
C GLY A 101 -2.16 -2.70 5.87
N LEU A 102 -2.61 -2.77 7.13
CA LEU A 102 -2.92 -4.04 7.81
C LEU A 102 -4.11 -4.80 7.22
N GLN A 103 -4.94 -4.18 6.38
CA GLN A 103 -6.10 -4.86 5.79
C GLN A 103 -5.70 -6.12 5.00
N TRP A 104 -4.52 -6.11 4.38
CA TRP A 104 -3.96 -7.28 3.69
C TRP A 104 -3.76 -8.48 4.63
N LEU A 105 -3.40 -8.24 5.89
CA LEU A 105 -3.12 -9.31 6.86
C LEU A 105 -4.37 -10.01 7.39
N LYS A 106 -5.57 -9.53 7.01
CA LYS A 106 -6.82 -10.23 7.30
C LYS A 106 -6.97 -11.51 6.49
N THR A 107 -6.33 -11.57 5.33
CA THR A 107 -6.42 -12.71 4.39
C THR A 107 -5.05 -13.28 4.02
N ARG A 108 -3.97 -12.54 4.25
CA ARG A 108 -2.58 -12.93 3.94
C ARG A 108 -1.77 -13.16 5.20
N ARG A 109 -0.83 -14.10 5.15
CA ARG A 109 0.10 -14.35 6.24
C ARG A 109 1.36 -13.50 6.03
N MET A 110 1.72 -12.76 7.06
CA MET A 110 3.05 -12.15 7.16
C MET A 110 3.97 -13.02 8.02
N VAL A 111 5.21 -13.21 7.58
CA VAL A 111 6.28 -13.82 8.36
C VAL A 111 7.44 -12.85 8.42
N VAL A 112 7.85 -12.49 9.64
CA VAL A 112 9.00 -11.63 9.91
C VAL A 112 9.91 -12.34 10.91
N ASP A 113 11.14 -12.61 10.51
CA ASP A 113 12.19 -13.22 11.34
C ASP A 113 13.53 -12.54 11.02
N PHE A 114 13.90 -11.57 11.86
CA PHE A 114 15.17 -10.84 11.72
C PHE A 114 16.41 -11.74 11.86
N PRO A 115 16.51 -12.62 12.88
CA PRO A 115 17.64 -13.55 12.99
C PRO A 115 17.86 -14.41 11.74
N LEU A 116 16.79 -14.84 11.08
CA LEU A 116 16.86 -15.66 9.86
C LEU A 116 16.81 -14.84 8.57
N GLY A 117 16.67 -13.51 8.64
CA GLY A 117 16.53 -12.65 7.47
C GLY A 117 15.29 -12.94 6.63
N VAL A 118 14.21 -13.43 7.24
CA VAL A 118 12.98 -13.79 6.53
C VAL A 118 11.96 -12.66 6.65
N LEU A 119 11.56 -12.11 5.51
CA LEU A 119 10.41 -11.22 5.39
C LEU A 119 9.56 -11.68 4.22
N ASN A 120 8.34 -12.15 4.50
CA ASN A 120 7.44 -12.65 3.47
C ASN A 120 5.99 -12.24 3.73
N LEU A 121 5.23 -12.05 2.65
CA LEU A 121 3.80 -11.77 2.65
C LEU A 121 3.08 -12.70 1.66
N GLY A 122 2.09 -13.47 2.11
CA GLY A 122 1.36 -14.44 1.27
C GLY A 122 0.24 -15.14 1.99
#